data_AF-A0A1G3VT40-F1
#
_entry.id   AF-A0A1G3VT40-F1
#
_cell.length_a   1.000
_cell.length_b   1.000
_cell.length_c   1.000
_cell.angle_alpha   90.00
_cell.angle_beta   90.00
_cell.angle_gamma   90.00
#
_symmetry.space_group_name_H-M   'P 1'
#
loop_
_entity.id
_entity.type
_entity.pdbx_description
1 polymer ?
#
loop_
_entity_poly.entity_id
_entity_poly.type
_entity_poly.pdbx_seq_one_letter_code
_entity_poly.pdbx_strand_id
1 'polypeptide(L)'
;MKTRRVVTGHNKDGRSVVKWDTEIDSKPGRERFEKTDLWATDSLPAHLAEDDPTQWDLGTSLANGSVFRLCHFKPGVKERWHRTDSLDYGIVLSGELAMQLDEGEVLLKTG
;
A
#
# COMPACT_ATOMS: atom_id res chain seq x y z
N MET A 1 -1.90 13.89 0.17
CA MET A 1 -1.96 13.60 1.63
C MET A 1 -0.56 13.32 2.18
N LYS A 2 -0.31 13.56 3.47
CA LYS A 2 0.90 13.11 4.17
C LYS A 2 0.55 11.97 5.13
N THR A 3 1.37 10.93 5.16
CA THR A 3 1.16 9.77 6.04
C THR A 3 2.39 9.53 6.90
N ARG A 4 2.23 9.54 8.23
CA ARG A 4 3.31 9.16 9.15
C ARG A 4 3.44 7.64 9.17
N ARG A 5 4.66 7.14 8.94
CA ARG A 5 5.02 5.73 9.02
C ARG A 5 6.09 5.55 10.08
N VAL A 6 5.83 4.64 11.02
CA VAL A 6 6.80 4.20 12.02
C VAL A 6 7.16 2.74 11.74
N VAL A 7 8.45 2.45 11.64
CA VAL A 7 8.99 1.13 11.35
C VAL A 7 9.90 0.72 12.50
N THR A 8 9.71 -0.47 13.02
CA THR A 8 10.54 -1.04 14.09
C THR A 8 11.67 -1.90 13.51
N GLY A 9 12.67 -2.15 14.32
CA GLY A 9 13.77 -3.05 14.01
C GLY A 9 14.54 -3.42 15.27
N HIS A 10 15.73 -3.98 15.10
CA HIS A 10 16.63 -4.31 16.21
C HIS A 10 17.94 -3.53 16.06
N ASN A 11 18.50 -3.06 17.18
CA ASN A 11 19.85 -2.49 17.19
C ASN A 11 20.92 -3.61 17.24
N LYS A 12 22.20 -3.24 17.25
CA LYS A 12 23.34 -4.18 17.31
C LYS A 12 23.35 -5.10 18.54
N ASP A 13 22.65 -4.73 19.61
CA ASP A 13 22.56 -5.51 20.85
C ASP A 13 21.29 -6.38 20.88
N GLY A 14 20.56 -6.47 19.76
CA GLY A 14 19.32 -7.24 19.62
C GLY A 14 18.11 -6.62 20.32
N ARG A 15 18.15 -5.34 20.71
CA ARG A 15 17.02 -4.64 21.35
C ARG A 15 16.08 -4.03 20.31
N SER A 16 14.77 -4.15 20.54
CA SER A 16 13.74 -3.50 19.71
C SER A 16 13.86 -1.98 19.76
N VAL A 17 13.85 -1.33 18.60
CA VAL A 17 13.96 0.12 18.42
C VAL A 17 13.07 0.61 17.29
N VAL A 18 12.82 1.92 17.23
CA VAL A 18 12.29 2.58 16.03
C VAL A 18 13.44 2.72 15.02
N LYS A 19 13.33 2.06 13.87
CA LYS A 19 14.27 2.17 12.76
C LYS A 19 13.99 3.43 11.95
N TRP A 20 12.71 3.69 11.65
CA TRP A 20 12.27 4.88 10.92
C TRP A 20 10.99 5.47 11.51
N ASP A 21 10.95 6.81 11.59
CA ASP A 21 9.75 7.60 11.86
C ASP A 21 9.71 8.71 10.81
N THR A 22 8.91 8.49 9.77
CA THR A 22 8.97 9.27 8.53
C THR A 22 7.58 9.71 8.10
N GLU A 23 7.44 10.97 7.70
CA GLU A 23 6.28 11.41 6.90
C GLU A 23 6.53 11.10 5.43
N ILE A 24 5.59 10.40 4.80
CA ILE A 24 5.64 10.06 3.38
C ILE A 24 4.55 10.85 2.65
N ASP A 25 4.96 11.62 1.65
CA ASP A 25 4.04 12.30 0.74
C ASP A 25 3.37 11.28 -0.19
N SER A 26 2.06 11.46 -0.41
CA SER A 26 1.34 10.70 -1.43
C SER A 26 1.86 11.04 -2.83
N LYS A 27 2.01 10.03 -3.67
CA LYS A 27 2.31 10.18 -5.09
C LYS A 27 1.00 10.21 -5.90
N PRO A 28 0.85 11.10 -6.88
CA PRO A 28 -0.30 11.06 -7.78
C PRO A 28 -0.27 9.79 -8.62
N GLY A 29 -1.42 9.17 -8.85
CA GLY A 29 -1.59 8.13 -9.84
C GLY A 29 -2.36 8.66 -11.04
N ARG A 30 -3.47 8.01 -11.36
CA ARG A 30 -4.44 8.53 -12.34
C ARG A 30 -5.26 9.68 -11.75
N GLU A 31 -5.97 10.42 -12.61
CA GLU A 31 -6.82 11.54 -12.18
C GLU A 31 -7.73 11.13 -11.01
N ARG A 32 -7.79 11.98 -9.96
CA ARG A 32 -8.57 11.76 -8.73
C ARG A 32 -8.16 10.55 -7.89
N PHE A 33 -6.97 9.99 -8.12
CA PHE A 33 -6.38 8.93 -7.31
C PHE A 33 -4.97 9.31 -6.86
N GLU A 34 -4.70 9.17 -5.57
CA GLU A 34 -3.37 9.30 -4.99
C GLU A 34 -3.06 8.09 -4.10
N LYS A 35 -1.79 7.71 -4.01
CA LYS A 35 -1.34 6.57 -3.22
C LYS A 35 -0.10 6.90 -2.41
N THR A 36 0.07 6.27 -1.26
CA THR A 36 1.28 6.31 -0.46
C THR A 36 1.75 4.88 -0.25
N ASP A 37 2.94 4.55 -0.74
CA ASP A 37 3.54 3.24 -0.51
C ASP A 37 4.18 3.24 0.88
N LEU A 38 3.78 2.30 1.72
CA LEU A 38 4.13 2.24 3.14
C LEU A 38 5.23 1.21 3.39
N TRP A 39 5.16 0.07 2.71
CA TRP A 39 6.15 -0.99 2.81
C TRP A 39 6.12 -1.92 1.60
N ALA A 40 7.19 -2.68 1.39
CA ALA A 40 7.24 -3.75 0.40
C ALA A 40 8.19 -4.86 0.86
N THR A 41 8.00 -6.06 0.32
CA THR A 41 8.93 -7.19 0.44
C THR A 41 9.17 -7.75 -0.95
N ASP A 42 10.40 -8.15 -1.26
CA ASP A 42 10.77 -8.75 -2.55
C ASP A 42 10.60 -10.28 -2.59
N SER A 43 10.29 -10.86 -1.44
CA SER A 43 10.20 -12.30 -1.22
C SER A 43 9.10 -12.66 -0.22
N LEU A 44 8.61 -13.89 -0.35
CA LEU A 44 7.67 -14.56 0.56
C LEU A 44 8.21 -15.97 0.84
N PRO A 45 8.45 -16.36 2.12
CA PRO A 45 8.22 -15.59 3.34
C PRO A 45 9.02 -14.29 3.42
N ALA A 46 8.44 -13.27 4.07
CA ALA A 46 9.05 -11.96 4.17
C ALA A 46 10.32 -11.96 5.03
N HIS A 47 11.33 -11.22 4.58
CA HIS A 47 12.54 -10.91 5.34
C HIS A 47 12.56 -9.43 5.75
N LEU A 48 13.30 -9.11 6.82
CA LEU A 48 13.49 -7.72 7.23
C LEU A 48 14.42 -7.02 6.24
N ALA A 49 13.93 -5.97 5.59
CA ALA A 49 14.73 -5.15 4.69
C ALA A 49 15.75 -4.29 5.45
N GLU A 50 16.97 -4.23 4.94
CA GLU A 50 18.03 -3.39 5.49
C GLU A 50 17.85 -1.93 5.07
N ASP A 51 17.46 -1.70 3.82
CA ASP A 51 17.09 -0.42 3.24
C ASP A 51 15.57 -0.18 3.27
N ASP A 52 15.14 1.03 2.94
CA ASP A 52 13.73 1.42 2.99
C ASP A 52 13.02 1.03 1.67
N PRO A 53 12.09 0.04 1.69
CA PRO A 53 11.46 -0.47 0.48
C PRO A 53 10.58 0.55 -0.26
N THR A 54 10.22 1.66 0.39
CA THR A 54 9.43 2.73 -0.25
C THR A 54 10.22 3.54 -1.27
N GLN A 55 11.54 3.37 -1.29
CA GLN A 55 12.44 3.98 -2.27
C GLN A 55 12.66 3.10 -3.51
N TRP A 56 12.17 1.86 -3.51
CA TRP A 56 12.25 0.96 -4.65
C TRP A 56 11.32 1.39 -5.79
N ASP A 57 11.59 0.88 -6.99
CA ASP A 57 10.65 1.01 -8.11
C ASP A 57 9.50 0.00 -7.94
N LEU A 58 8.42 0.46 -7.31
CA LEU A 58 7.28 -0.39 -6.93
C LEU A 58 6.15 -0.35 -7.97
N GLY A 59 5.82 -1.52 -8.50
CA GLY A 59 4.68 -1.73 -9.40
C GLY A 59 3.30 -1.71 -8.72
N THR A 60 2.31 -2.24 -9.45
CA THR A 60 0.99 -2.55 -8.84
C THR A 60 1.12 -3.77 -7.94
N SER A 61 1.80 -4.82 -8.42
CA SER A 61 2.24 -5.99 -7.68
C SER A 61 3.76 -6.17 -7.83
N LEU A 62 4.35 -6.97 -6.96
CA LEU A 62 5.77 -7.37 -7.02
C LEU A 62 5.82 -8.90 -7.03
N ALA A 63 6.50 -9.48 -8.01
CA ALA A 63 6.61 -10.93 -8.13
C ALA A 63 7.29 -11.51 -6.88
N ASN A 64 6.71 -12.57 -6.32
CA ASN A 64 7.17 -13.24 -5.09
C ASN A 64 7.17 -12.36 -3.83
N GLY A 65 6.61 -11.16 -3.88
CA GLY A 65 6.72 -10.16 -2.83
C GLY A 65 5.38 -9.68 -2.30
N SER A 66 5.41 -8.54 -1.62
CA SER A 66 4.23 -7.82 -1.17
C SER A 66 4.41 -6.32 -1.33
N VAL A 67 3.31 -5.59 -1.50
CA VAL A 67 3.28 -4.12 -1.45
C VAL A 67 2.15 -3.70 -0.53
N PHE A 68 2.48 -2.96 0.52
CA PHE A 68 1.50 -2.37 1.43
C PHE A 68 1.39 -0.87 1.15
N ARG A 69 0.18 -0.42 0.84
CA ARG A 69 -0.05 0.95 0.39
C ARG A 69 -1.38 1.51 0.88
N LEU A 70 -1.40 2.81 1.08
CA LEU A 70 -2.58 3.59 1.38
C LEU A 70 -3.08 4.25 0.10
N CYS A 71 -4.34 4.01 -0.24
CA CYS A 71 -4.97 4.49 -1.46
C CYS A 71 -6.07 5.50 -1.12
N HIS A 72 -6.07 6.65 -1.79
CA HIS A 72 -7.11 7.66 -1.64
C HIS A 72 -7.79 7.90 -2.99
N PHE A 73 -9.05 7.49 -3.04
CA PHE A 73 -9.95 7.64 -4.18
C PHE A 73 -10.84 8.85 -3.94
N LYS A 74 -10.72 9.90 -4.76
CA LYS A 74 -11.60 11.08 -4.66
C LYS A 74 -12.91 10.82 -5.41
N PRO A 75 -14.03 11.45 -5.02
CA PRO A 75 -15.28 11.34 -5.76
C PRO A 75 -15.12 11.64 -7.26
N GLY A 76 -15.75 10.81 -8.10
CA GLY A 76 -15.65 10.88 -9.56
C GLY A 76 -14.32 10.36 -10.12
N VAL A 77 -13.53 9.64 -9.34
CA VAL A 77 -12.38 8.89 -9.86
C VAL A 77 -12.87 7.91 -10.93
N LYS A 78 -12.19 7.87 -12.08
CA LYS A 78 -12.56 6.93 -13.17
C LYS A 78 -12.43 5.48 -12.71
N GLU A 79 -12.95 4.54 -13.45
CA GLU A 79 -12.68 3.12 -13.28
C GLU A 79 -11.27 2.77 -13.79
N ARG A 80 -10.67 1.69 -13.28
CA ARG A 80 -9.44 1.09 -13.81
C ARG A 80 -9.53 -0.43 -13.74
N TRP A 81 -9.95 -1.02 -14.84
CA TRP A 81 -9.95 -2.46 -15.03
C TRP A 81 -8.53 -2.99 -15.18
N HIS A 82 -8.19 -4.01 -14.38
CA HIS A 82 -6.93 -4.72 -14.46
C HIS A 82 -7.04 -6.05 -13.71
N ARG A 83 -6.11 -6.95 -14.00
CA ARG A 83 -5.89 -8.19 -13.24
C ARG A 83 -4.41 -8.27 -12.90
N THR A 84 -4.12 -8.70 -11.69
CA THR A 84 -2.77 -9.00 -11.20
C THR A 84 -2.69 -10.49 -10.85
N ASP A 85 -1.48 -11.04 -10.90
CA ASP A 85 -1.18 -12.33 -10.28
C ASP A 85 -0.81 -12.08 -8.81
N SER A 86 -1.81 -11.66 -8.02
CA SER A 86 -1.68 -11.33 -6.60
C SER A 86 -2.95 -11.65 -5.83
N LEU A 87 -2.81 -11.79 -4.51
CA LEU A 87 -3.91 -11.74 -3.56
C LEU A 87 -3.87 -10.40 -2.84
N ASP A 88 -4.94 -9.63 -2.96
CA ASP A 88 -5.02 -8.28 -2.38
C ASP A 88 -6.00 -8.27 -1.21
N TYR A 89 -5.56 -7.73 -0.07
CA TYR A 89 -6.44 -7.43 1.07
C TYR A 89 -6.75 -5.93 1.09
N GLY A 90 -7.96 -5.57 0.69
CA GLY A 90 -8.47 -4.20 0.76
C GLY A 90 -9.26 -3.95 2.04
N ILE A 91 -8.93 -2.86 2.75
CA ILE A 91 -9.65 -2.42 3.95
C ILE A 91 -10.05 -0.97 3.75
N VAL A 92 -11.34 -0.66 3.87
CA VAL A 92 -11.82 0.72 3.73
C VAL A 92 -11.62 1.43 5.07
N LEU A 93 -10.68 2.36 5.11
CA LEU A 93 -10.38 3.13 6.33
C LEU A 93 -11.36 4.29 6.57
N SER A 94 -11.92 4.86 5.50
CA SER A 94 -12.87 5.97 5.57
C SER A 94 -13.66 6.09 4.26
N GLY A 95 -14.93 6.46 4.37
CA GLY A 95 -15.85 6.60 3.24
C GLY A 95 -16.38 5.24 2.75
N GLU A 96 -16.63 5.18 1.45
CA GLU A 96 -17.10 3.99 0.75
C GLU A 96 -16.57 3.95 -0.70
N LEU A 97 -16.51 2.75 -1.28
CA LEU A 97 -16.03 2.51 -2.64
C LEU A 97 -16.93 1.48 -3.33
N ALA A 98 -17.41 1.80 -4.53
CA ALA A 98 -18.04 0.83 -5.40
C ALA A 98 -16.97 -0.01 -6.11
N MET A 99 -16.88 -1.30 -5.78
CA MET A 99 -15.95 -2.25 -6.40
C MET A 99 -16.66 -2.98 -7.53
N GLN A 100 -16.26 -2.66 -8.76
CA GLN A 100 -16.80 -3.28 -9.97
C GLN A 100 -15.99 -4.51 -10.36
N LEU A 101 -16.70 -5.57 -10.76
CA LEU A 101 -16.16 -6.82 -11.28
C LEU A 101 -16.86 -7.13 -12.61
N ASP A 102 -16.35 -8.12 -13.37
CA ASP A 102 -17.03 -8.58 -14.60
C ASP A 102 -18.49 -8.96 -14.34
N GLU A 103 -18.75 -9.54 -13.16
CA GLU A 103 -20.08 -9.92 -12.71
C GLU A 103 -20.51 -9.10 -11.48
N GLY A 104 -20.98 -7.88 -11.75
CA GLY A 104 -21.66 -7.04 -10.77
C GLY A 104 -20.76 -6.05 -10.02
N GLU A 105 -21.31 -5.47 -8.97
CA GLU A 105 -20.69 -4.42 -8.17
C GLU A 105 -20.97 -4.65 -6.69
N VAL A 106 -19.97 -4.40 -5.85
CA VAL A 106 -20.08 -4.48 -4.40
C VAL A 106 -19.74 -3.13 -3.79
N LEU A 107 -20.65 -2.58 -2.98
CA LEU A 107 -20.37 -1.37 -2.20
C LEU A 107 -19.57 -1.73 -0.95
N LEU A 108 -18.31 -1.34 -0.92
CA LEU A 108 -17.41 -1.47 0.24
C LEU A 108 -17.60 -0.25 1.14
N LYS A 109 -18.00 -0.48 2.39
CA LYS A 109 -18.10 0.57 3.42
C LYS A 109 -16.90 0.48 4.36
N THR A 110 -16.69 1.52 5.14
CA THR A 110 -15.66 1.53 6.19
C THR A 110 -15.79 0.32 7.12
N GLY A 111 -14.66 -0.33 7.40
CA GLY A 111 -14.57 -1.62 8.13
C GLY A 111 -14.31 -2.80 7.19
#